data_AF-A0A9Q3V121-F1
#
_entry.id   AF-A0A9Q3V121-F1
#
_cell.length_a   1.000
_cell.length_b   1.000
_cell.length_c   1.000
_cell.angle_alpha   90.00
_cell.angle_beta   90.00
_cell.angle_gamma   90.00
#
_symmetry.space_group_name_H-M   'P 1'
#
loop_
_entity.id
_entity.type
_entity.pdbx_description
1 polymer ?
#
loop_
_entity_poly.entity_id
_entity_poly.type
_entity_poly.pdbx_seq_one_letter_code
_entity_poly.pdbx_strand_id
1 'polypeptide(L)'
;MKGLDKLKTAGTNLQVSNDKIEEKKHVYSDKKSVVLAVTLPVSMITYLKELVIHKIESDYSYSEGSAVREGIKLLQEASPYVKQRPDDVPVPTKKGRKSTANKDIIKKNTSFLISEADQNFIYNFIYHKQKGGGVFIKEELFSLLIEHLENKYKLK
;
A
#
# COMPACT_ATOMS: atom_id res chain seq x y z
N MET A 1 -56.90 17.27 -6.86
CA MET A 1 -55.90 16.59 -6.02
C MET A 1 -55.45 15.28 -6.68
N LYS A 2 -54.45 15.30 -7.58
CA LYS A 2 -53.93 14.08 -8.27
C LYS A 2 -52.42 13.87 -8.13
N GLY A 3 -51.77 14.65 -7.26
CA GLY A 3 -50.30 14.66 -7.08
C GLY A 3 -49.79 13.87 -5.87
N LEU A 4 -50.63 13.64 -4.84
CA LEU A 4 -50.18 12.95 -3.62
C LEU A 4 -50.10 11.42 -3.78
N ASP A 5 -50.92 10.82 -4.65
CA ASP A 5 -50.94 9.36 -4.79
C ASP A 5 -49.66 8.82 -5.45
N LYS A 6 -49.02 9.60 -6.34
CA LYS A 6 -47.76 9.23 -7.00
C LYS A 6 -46.55 9.23 -6.05
N LEU A 7 -46.61 10.00 -4.96
CA LEU A 7 -45.55 10.05 -3.94
C LEU A 7 -45.62 8.84 -2.99
N LYS A 8 -46.82 8.33 -2.71
CA LYS A 8 -47.00 7.11 -1.90
C LYS A 8 -46.46 5.86 -2.60
N THR A 9 -46.62 5.77 -3.93
CA THR A 9 -46.10 4.64 -4.73
C THR A 9 -44.58 4.66 -4.88
N ALA A 10 -43.96 5.85 -4.86
CA ALA A 10 -42.50 5.98 -4.89
C ALA A 10 -41.86 5.50 -3.59
N GLY A 11 -42.49 5.79 -2.44
CA GLY A 11 -42.05 5.31 -1.13
C GLY A 11 -42.11 3.79 -0.97
N THR A 12 -43.18 3.15 -1.48
CA THR A 12 -43.31 1.68 -1.40
C THR A 12 -42.35 0.95 -2.34
N ASN A 13 -42.07 1.49 -3.54
CA ASN A 13 -41.12 0.89 -4.46
C ASN A 13 -39.66 1.00 -3.99
N LEU A 14 -39.30 2.09 -3.29
CA LEU A 14 -37.98 2.24 -2.65
C LEU A 14 -37.76 1.23 -1.52
N GLN A 15 -38.82 0.89 -0.79
CA GLN A 15 -38.76 -0.04 0.33
C GLN A 15 -38.57 -1.49 -0.14
N VAL A 16 -39.19 -1.89 -1.26
CA VAL A 16 -39.02 -3.22 -1.86
C VAL A 16 -37.65 -3.40 -2.52
N SER A 17 -37.01 -2.32 -3.00
CA SER A 17 -35.64 -2.38 -3.53
C SER A 17 -34.56 -2.49 -2.45
N ASN A 18 -34.83 -2.11 -1.20
CA ASN A 18 -33.87 -2.29 -0.10
C ASN A 18 -33.73 -3.75 0.33
N ASP A 19 -34.75 -4.60 0.10
CA ASP A 19 -34.71 -6.02 0.50
C ASP A 19 -33.87 -6.90 -0.44
N LYS A 20 -33.31 -6.34 -1.54
CA LYS A 20 -32.52 -7.10 -2.54
C LYS A 20 -31.15 -6.50 -2.87
N ILE A 21 -30.74 -5.44 -2.19
CA ILE A 21 -29.35 -4.99 -2.30
C ILE A 21 -28.57 -5.81 -1.29
N GLU A 22 -28.01 -6.93 -1.74
CA GLU A 22 -26.83 -7.48 -1.09
C GLU A 22 -25.74 -6.41 -1.19
N GLU A 23 -25.70 -5.53 -0.19
CA GLU A 23 -24.54 -4.73 0.09
C GLU A 23 -23.39 -5.71 0.21
N LYS A 24 -22.53 -5.75 -0.81
CA LYS A 24 -21.16 -6.23 -0.63
C LYS A 24 -20.62 -5.38 0.50
N LYS A 25 -20.69 -5.91 1.73
CA LYS A 25 -20.19 -5.26 2.93
C LYS A 25 -18.79 -4.79 2.60
N HIS A 26 -18.62 -3.49 2.42
CA HIS A 26 -17.31 -2.90 2.47
C HIS A 26 -16.83 -3.18 3.88
N VAL A 27 -16.01 -4.22 4.03
CA VAL A 27 -15.33 -4.51 5.27
C VAL A 27 -14.37 -3.34 5.47
N TYR A 28 -14.81 -2.30 6.17
CA TYR A 28 -13.91 -1.31 6.72
C TYR A 28 -12.99 -2.10 7.64
N SER A 29 -11.73 -2.28 7.22
CA SER A 29 -10.80 -3.03 8.05
C SER A 29 -10.55 -2.21 9.30
N ASP A 30 -10.84 -2.76 10.47
CA ASP A 30 -10.43 -2.21 11.78
C ASP A 30 -8.89 -2.18 11.97
N LYS A 31 -8.13 -2.47 10.91
CA LYS A 31 -6.68 -2.37 10.89
C LYS A 31 -6.31 -0.90 10.94
N LYS A 32 -5.74 -0.49 12.07
CA LYS A 32 -5.14 0.83 12.26
C LYS A 32 -4.18 1.13 11.10
N SER A 33 -4.53 2.14 10.32
CA SER A 33 -3.76 2.59 9.17
C SER A 33 -2.71 3.60 9.62
N VAL A 34 -1.51 3.52 9.04
CA VAL A 34 -0.38 4.40 9.31
C VAL A 34 0.18 4.96 8.01
N VAL A 35 0.72 6.18 8.07
CA VAL A 35 1.32 6.86 6.93
C VAL A 35 2.81 6.51 6.86
N LEU A 36 3.21 5.77 5.81
CA LEU A 36 4.61 5.51 5.51
C LEU A 36 5.17 6.60 4.60
N ALA A 37 5.87 7.57 5.19
CA ALA A 37 6.62 8.58 4.43
C ALA A 37 7.98 8.02 3.94
N VAL A 38 8.31 8.31 2.67
CA VAL A 38 9.55 7.88 2.01
C VAL A 38 9.94 8.84 0.88
N THR A 39 11.24 8.95 0.61
CA THR A 39 11.77 9.63 -0.58
C THR A 39 12.16 8.57 -1.59
N LEU A 40 11.62 8.63 -2.81
CA LEU A 40 11.87 7.64 -3.87
C LEU A 40 12.26 8.30 -5.19
N PRO A 41 13.04 7.62 -6.05
CA PRO A 41 13.17 7.97 -7.46
C PRO A 41 11.80 8.13 -8.15
N VAL A 42 11.69 9.10 -9.06
CA VAL A 42 10.45 9.33 -9.81
C VAL A 42 10.04 8.10 -10.60
N SER A 43 10.98 7.33 -11.16
CA SER A 43 10.69 6.08 -11.89
C SER A 43 9.91 5.07 -11.06
N MET A 44 10.29 4.87 -9.79
CA MET A 44 9.59 3.97 -8.87
C MET A 44 8.17 4.44 -8.57
N ILE A 45 7.98 5.75 -8.42
CA ILE A 45 6.64 6.34 -8.20
C ILE A 45 5.79 6.19 -9.47
N THR A 46 6.37 6.40 -10.65
CA THR A 46 5.69 6.22 -11.94
C THR A 46 5.23 4.78 -12.12
N TYR A 47 6.09 3.80 -11.85
CA TYR A 47 5.72 2.39 -11.92
C TYR A 47 4.50 2.06 -11.05
N LEU A 48 4.47 2.55 -9.80
CA LEU A 48 3.32 2.32 -8.92
C LEU A 48 2.03 2.91 -9.48
N LYS A 49 2.10 4.08 -10.14
CA LYS A 49 0.95 4.70 -10.80
C LYS A 49 0.50 3.92 -12.02
N GLU A 50 1.42 3.43 -12.84
CA GLU A 50 1.12 2.58 -14.00
C GLU A 50 0.43 1.29 -13.56
N LEU A 51 0.91 0.67 -12.47
CA LEU A 51 0.26 -0.49 -11.90
C LEU A 51 -1.16 -0.18 -11.39
N VAL A 52 -1.38 1.00 -10.82
CA VAL A 52 -2.73 1.44 -10.42
C VAL A 52 -3.64 1.55 -11.65
N ILE A 53 -3.17 2.19 -12.72
CA ILE A 53 -3.93 2.33 -13.97
C ILE A 53 -4.25 0.94 -14.55
N HIS A 54 -3.29 0.03 -14.58
CA HIS A 54 -3.50 -1.34 -15.04
C HIS A 54 -4.58 -2.08 -14.23
N LYS A 55 -4.65 -1.82 -12.92
CA LYS A 55 -5.56 -2.52 -12.01
C LYS A 55 -6.94 -1.89 -11.91
N ILE A 56 -7.10 -0.60 -12.21
CA ILE A 56 -8.32 0.16 -11.94
C ILE A 56 -9.54 -0.34 -12.73
N GLU A 57 -9.32 -0.94 -13.91
CA GLU A 57 -10.39 -1.57 -14.69
C GLU A 57 -11.02 -2.77 -13.97
N SER A 58 -10.22 -3.49 -13.18
CA SER A 58 -10.65 -4.67 -12.42
C SER A 58 -11.04 -4.36 -10.97
N ASP A 59 -10.44 -3.32 -10.39
CA ASP A 59 -10.61 -2.91 -9.01
C ASP A 59 -10.48 -1.39 -8.92
N TYR A 60 -11.62 -0.70 -8.98
CA TYR A 60 -11.69 0.76 -8.95
C TYR A 60 -11.13 1.36 -7.64
N SER A 61 -11.06 0.57 -6.56
CA SER A 61 -10.53 1.01 -5.27
C SER A 61 -9.01 0.85 -5.14
N TYR A 62 -8.36 0.26 -6.14
CA TYR A 62 -6.94 0.02 -6.14
C TYR A 62 -6.16 1.33 -6.24
N SER A 63 -5.27 1.57 -5.28
CA SER A 63 -4.47 2.80 -5.16
C SER A 63 -2.99 2.46 -5.00
N GLU A 64 -2.11 3.46 -4.99
CA GLU A 64 -0.68 3.24 -4.74
C GLU A 64 -0.45 2.61 -3.36
N GLY A 65 -1.28 2.93 -2.36
CA GLY A 65 -1.26 2.26 -1.06
C GLY A 65 -1.66 0.77 -1.13
N SER A 66 -2.57 0.39 -2.03
CA SER A 66 -2.88 -1.01 -2.31
C SER A 66 -1.70 -1.72 -2.98
N ALA A 67 -1.06 -1.09 -3.97
CA ALA A 67 0.14 -1.63 -4.62
C ALA A 67 1.30 -1.85 -3.64
N VAL A 68 1.57 -0.87 -2.77
CA VAL A 68 2.61 -1.00 -1.74
C VAL A 68 2.30 -2.13 -0.76
N ARG A 69 1.05 -2.24 -0.28
CA ARG A 69 0.64 -3.36 0.59
C ARG A 69 0.79 -4.71 -0.09
N GLU A 70 0.45 -4.79 -1.38
CA GLU A 70 0.64 -6.01 -2.16
C GLU A 70 2.12 -6.38 -2.29
N GLY A 71 2.98 -5.41 -2.63
CA GLY A 71 4.43 -5.63 -2.68
C GLY A 71 5.00 -6.08 -1.33
N ILE A 72 4.52 -5.50 -0.23
CA ILE A 72 4.92 -5.92 1.13
C ILE A 72 4.55 -7.38 1.38
N LYS A 73 3.34 -7.78 0.98
CA LYS A 73 2.87 -9.16 1.12
C LYS A 73 3.72 -10.14 0.30
N LEU A 74 4.06 -9.79 -0.94
CA LEU A 74 4.97 -10.60 -1.76
C LEU A 74 6.35 -10.73 -1.12
N LEU A 75 6.88 -9.65 -0.55
CA LEU A 75 8.16 -9.68 0.16
C LEU A 75 8.09 -10.50 1.45
N GLN A 76 6.97 -10.47 2.18
CA GLN A 76 6.72 -11.32 3.35
C GLN A 76 6.74 -12.80 2.97
N GLU A 77 6.03 -13.16 1.89
CA GLU A 77 5.99 -14.53 1.37
C GLU A 77 7.38 -15.01 0.93
N ALA A 78 8.18 -14.13 0.30
CA ALA A 78 9.56 -14.42 -0.08
C ALA A 78 10.55 -14.45 1.11
N SER A 79 10.16 -13.90 2.27
CA SER A 79 11.03 -13.73 3.43
C SER A 79 10.40 -14.27 4.72
N PRO A 80 10.07 -15.58 4.78
CA PRO A 80 9.35 -16.17 5.92
C PRO A 80 10.16 -16.16 7.22
N TYR A 81 11.46 -15.91 7.14
CA TYR A 81 12.40 -15.94 8.27
C TYR A 81 12.52 -14.61 9.04
N VAL A 82 11.76 -13.57 8.64
CA VAL A 82 11.82 -12.24 9.26
C VAL A 82 11.19 -12.30 10.65
N LYS A 83 12.02 -12.38 11.69
CA LYS A 83 11.58 -12.39 13.10
C LYS A 83 11.26 -10.99 13.60
N GLN A 84 10.53 -10.91 14.71
CA GLN A 84 10.35 -9.66 15.46
C GLN A 84 11.72 -9.07 15.85
N ARG A 85 11.89 -7.75 15.66
CA ARG A 85 13.06 -7.01 16.16
C ARG A 85 12.95 -6.81 17.68
N PRO A 86 14.06 -6.62 18.41
CA PRO A 86 14.02 -6.23 19.82
C PRO A 86 13.15 -4.99 20.07
N ASP A 87 12.39 -5.00 21.17
CA ASP A 87 11.41 -3.95 21.48
C ASP A 87 12.06 -2.58 21.75
N ASP A 88 13.34 -2.57 22.14
CA ASP A 88 14.16 -1.38 22.34
C ASP A 88 14.60 -0.70 21.02
N VAL A 89 14.33 -1.32 19.86
CA VAL A 89 14.64 -0.77 18.53
C VAL A 89 13.33 -0.45 17.78
N PRO A 90 12.63 0.65 18.12
CA PRO A 90 11.34 0.98 17.50
C PRO A 90 11.47 1.33 16.02
N VAL A 91 12.52 2.07 15.63
CA VAL A 91 12.79 2.47 14.25
C VAL A 91 14.22 2.07 13.86
N PRO A 92 14.40 1.04 13.02
CA PRO A 92 15.71 0.50 12.69
C PRO A 92 16.40 1.24 11.54
N THR A 93 15.77 2.25 10.94
CA THR A 93 16.44 3.04 9.92
C THR A 93 17.45 3.97 10.58
N LYS A 94 18.74 3.72 10.38
CA LYS A 94 19.78 4.73 10.64
C LYS A 94 19.46 5.96 9.77
N LYS A 95 19.57 7.17 10.31
CA LYS A 95 19.49 8.40 9.49
C LYS A 95 20.49 8.23 8.34
N GLY A 96 19.98 8.13 7.10
CA GLY A 96 20.81 7.85 5.96
C GLY A 96 21.99 8.83 5.90
N ARG A 97 23.20 8.33 5.64
CA ARG A 97 24.25 9.19 5.09
C ARG A 97 23.64 9.89 3.87
N LYS A 98 23.92 11.19 3.68
CA LYS A 98 23.66 11.84 2.39
C LYS A 98 24.28 10.93 1.35
N SER A 99 23.45 10.19 0.63
CA SER A 99 23.90 9.35 -0.47
C SER A 99 24.68 10.28 -1.38
N THR A 100 25.86 9.87 -1.81
CA THR A 100 26.48 10.36 -3.05
C THR A 100 25.59 9.90 -4.20
N ALA A 101 24.33 10.35 -4.18
CA ALA A 101 23.31 9.97 -5.13
C ALA A 101 23.77 10.52 -6.48
N ASN A 102 23.61 9.70 -7.50
CA ASN A 102 23.79 10.15 -8.86
C ASN A 102 22.88 11.37 -9.07
N LYS A 103 23.48 12.54 -9.37
CA LYS A 103 22.76 13.83 -9.36
C LYS A 103 21.62 13.86 -10.38
N ASP A 104 21.65 12.95 -11.34
CA ASP A 104 20.68 12.83 -12.42
C ASP A 104 19.39 12.11 -11.99
N ILE A 105 19.37 11.41 -10.85
CA ILE A 105 18.16 10.73 -10.36
C ILE A 105 17.30 11.71 -9.58
N ILE A 106 16.20 12.13 -10.20
CA ILE A 106 15.18 12.97 -9.54
C ILE A 106 14.45 12.13 -8.50
N LYS A 107 14.51 12.56 -7.23
CA LYS A 107 13.79 11.94 -6.11
C LYS A 107 12.68 12.85 -5.60
N LYS A 108 11.55 12.27 -5.20
CA LYS A 108 10.42 12.99 -4.58
C LYS A 108 10.03 12.34 -3.26
N ASN A 109 9.63 13.19 -2.31
CA ASN A 109 8.95 12.75 -1.10
C ASN A 109 7.53 12.33 -1.44
N THR A 110 7.14 11.18 -0.94
CA THR A 110 5.80 10.62 -1.07
C THR A 110 5.41 9.90 0.22
N SER A 111 4.14 9.57 0.34
CA SER A 111 3.61 8.81 1.45
C SER A 111 2.56 7.82 1.00
N PHE A 112 2.50 6.68 1.68
CA PHE A 112 1.53 5.62 1.40
C PHE A 112 0.80 5.22 2.66
N LEU A 113 -0.49 4.92 2.53
CA LEU A 113 -1.29 4.40 3.62
C LEU A 113 -1.12 2.87 3.68
N ILE A 114 -0.59 2.37 4.79
CA ILE A 114 -0.36 0.94 5.03
C ILE A 114 -0.93 0.55 6.40
N SER A 115 -0.97 -0.75 6.72
CA SER A 115 -1.35 -1.18 8.07
C SER A 115 -0.18 -1.08 9.05
N GLU A 116 -0.47 -0.99 10.34
CA GLU A 116 0.54 -1.07 11.40
C GLU A 116 1.33 -2.40 11.36
N ALA A 117 0.66 -3.50 10.98
CA ALA A 117 1.32 -4.79 10.78
C ALA A 117 2.34 -4.74 9.64
N ASP A 118 1.98 -4.09 8.52
CA ASP A 118 2.90 -3.88 7.39
C ASP A 118 4.10 -3.02 7.80
N GLN A 119 3.86 -1.94 8.55
CA GLN A 119 4.94 -1.09 9.06
C GLN A 119 5.87 -1.87 9.99
N ASN A 120 5.31 -2.69 10.88
CA ASN A 120 6.09 -3.54 11.78
C ASN A 120 6.93 -4.56 11.01
N PHE A 121 6.36 -5.19 9.98
CA PHE A 121 7.13 -6.06 9.09
C PHE A 121 8.26 -5.31 8.41
N ILE A 122 7.99 -4.12 7.84
CA ILE A 122 9.02 -3.29 7.18
C ILE A 122 10.19 -3.03 8.13
N TYR A 123 9.90 -2.63 9.37
CA TYR A 123 10.94 -2.35 10.35
C TYR A 123 11.69 -3.63 10.75
N ASN A 124 11.00 -4.74 10.99
CA ASN A 124 11.65 -6.03 11.24
C ASN A 124 12.58 -6.42 10.08
N PHE A 125 12.11 -6.29 8.85
CA PHE A 125 12.87 -6.59 7.64
C PHE A 125 14.14 -5.73 7.54
N ILE A 126 14.00 -4.41 7.67
CA ILE A 126 15.12 -3.47 7.64
C ILE A 126 16.13 -3.81 8.74
N TYR A 127 15.65 -4.09 9.96
CA TYR A 127 16.51 -4.45 11.09
C TYR A 127 17.36 -5.69 10.78
N HIS A 128 16.76 -6.77 10.28
CA HIS A 128 17.52 -7.99 9.95
C HIS A 128 18.46 -7.81 8.76
N LYS A 129 18.10 -6.99 7.75
CA LYS A 129 19.02 -6.65 6.65
C LYS A 129 20.24 -5.85 7.13
N GLN A 130 20.10 -5.05 8.18
CA GLN A 130 21.20 -4.27 8.76
C GLN A 130 22.08 -5.05 9.74
N LYS A 131 21.67 -6.24 10.22
CA LYS A 131 22.49 -7.04 11.14
C LYS A 131 23.87 -7.42 10.57
N GLY A 132 24.02 -7.43 9.24
CA GLY A 132 25.32 -7.62 8.58
C GLY A 132 26.26 -6.40 8.60
N GLY A 133 25.97 -5.36 9.38
CA GLY A 133 26.80 -4.15 9.48
C GLY A 133 26.57 -3.11 8.38
N GLY A 134 25.78 -3.45 7.35
CA GLY A 134 25.39 -2.56 6.26
C GLY A 134 24.36 -1.50 6.65
N VAL A 135 24.17 -0.54 5.75
CA VAL A 135 23.06 0.42 5.81
C VAL A 135 22.00 -0.09 4.84
N PHE A 136 20.80 -0.38 5.35
CA PHE A 136 19.64 -0.73 4.53
C PHE A 136 18.53 0.30 4.78
N ILE A 137 18.08 1.00 3.75
CA ILE A 137 17.12 2.10 3.84
C ILE A 137 15.80 1.78 3.15
N LYS A 138 14.78 2.63 3.38
CA LYS A 138 13.46 2.48 2.76
C LYS A 138 13.51 2.48 1.22
N GLU A 139 14.43 3.20 0.59
CA GLU A 139 14.53 3.21 -0.88
C GLU A 139 14.92 1.83 -1.44
N GLU A 140 15.86 1.13 -0.79
CA GLU A 140 16.27 -0.22 -1.18
C GLU A 140 15.17 -1.23 -0.90
N LEU A 141 14.43 -1.06 0.21
CA LEU A 141 13.21 -1.82 0.46
C LEU A 141 12.22 -1.66 -0.70
N PHE A 142 11.91 -0.42 -1.10
CA PHE A 142 10.98 -0.16 -2.20
C PHE A 142 11.45 -0.72 -3.54
N SER A 143 12.77 -0.75 -3.76
CA SER A 143 13.34 -1.43 -4.94
C SER A 143 12.95 -2.91 -4.96
N LEU A 144 13.06 -3.61 -3.82
CA LEU A 144 12.64 -5.02 -3.69
C LEU A 144 11.12 -5.18 -3.84
N LEU A 145 10.33 -4.28 -3.26
CA LEU A 145 8.86 -4.34 -3.39
C LEU A 145 8.44 -4.23 -4.86
N ILE A 146 9.04 -3.28 -5.58
CA ILE A 146 8.77 -3.05 -7.00
C ILE A 146 9.25 -4.23 -7.84
N GLU A 147 10.43 -4.79 -7.58
CA GLU A 147 10.92 -5.98 -8.26
C GLU A 147 9.94 -7.16 -8.14
N HIS A 148 9.36 -7.39 -6.95
CA HIS A 148 8.34 -8.41 -6.76
C HIS A 148 7.05 -8.12 -7.54
N LEU A 149 6.63 -6.85 -7.61
CA LEU A 149 5.46 -6.43 -8.39
C LEU A 149 5.72 -6.56 -9.90
N GLU A 150 6.89 -6.16 -10.38
CA GLU A 150 7.32 -6.29 -11.78
C GLU A 150 7.34 -7.75 -12.21
N ASN A 151 7.88 -8.64 -11.37
CA ASN A 151 7.88 -10.07 -11.65
C ASN A 151 6.47 -10.66 -11.72
N LYS A 152 5.53 -10.15 -10.91
CA LYS A 152 4.14 -10.59 -10.88
C LYS A 152 3.33 -10.09 -12.08
N TYR A 153 3.45 -8.81 -12.41
CA TYR A 153 2.58 -8.16 -13.40
C TYR A 153 3.20 -8.03 -14.79
N LYS A 154 4.54 -8.03 -14.89
CA LYS A 154 5.30 -7.93 -16.15
C LYS A 154 4.78 -6.80 -17.04
N LEU A 155 4.52 -5.63 -16.44
CA LEU A 155 4.16 -4.42 -17.16
C LEU A 155 5.29 -4.10 -18.14
N LYS A 156 4.95 -3.91 -19.42
CA LYS A 156 5.89 -3.59 -20.50
C LYS A 156 5.96 -2.09 -20.73
#